data_AF-A0A4R3SVC1-F1
#
_entry.id   AF-A0A4R3SVC1-F1
#
_cell.length_a   1.000
_cell.length_b   1.000
_cell.length_c   1.000
_cell.angle_alpha   90.00
_cell.angle_beta   90.00
_cell.angle_gamma   90.00
#
_symmetry.space_group_name_H-M   'P 1'
#
loop_
_entity.id
_entity.type
_entity.pdbx_description
1 polymer ?
#
loop_
_entity_poly.entity_id
_entity_poly.type
_entity_poly.pdbx_seq_one_letter_code
_entity_poly.pdbx_strand_id
1 'polypeptide(L)'
;MLKKLLLGIVSVCVVCACSSHDDVSSGTKAAVFAFLGVGEEGIYHNVRTTQYQSVYFYDFKNDVDVPLCSKVNCNHDNADCDAFKLSYYKDKEIALSCDPIPFGDTLYLIYEEPSFGIAYLCSSKLDGSERKEVLKFAKNSIIESAMFFQDSFYYTLNTFEVDEKGNQLQYAYNYSSYVFNLKDGSS
;
A
#
# COMPACT_ATOMS: atom_id res chain seq x y z
N MET A 1 65.36 -27.97 37.40
CA MET A 1 65.66 -26.60 36.95
C MET A 1 65.29 -26.46 35.48
N LEU A 2 64.74 -25.30 35.14
CA LEU A 2 64.02 -24.86 33.94
C LEU A 2 64.87 -24.82 32.65
N LYS A 3 64.33 -25.18 31.47
CA LYS A 3 64.09 -24.27 30.31
C LYS A 3 63.79 -24.98 28.97
N LYS A 4 62.60 -24.64 28.41
CA LYS A 4 62.24 -24.26 27.02
C LYS A 4 62.49 -25.30 25.90
N LEU A 5 61.56 -25.61 24.98
CA LEU A 5 60.97 -24.73 23.96
C LEU A 5 59.80 -25.44 23.21
N LEU A 6 58.99 -24.64 22.50
CA LEU A 6 57.73 -24.90 21.81
C LEU A 6 57.72 -25.96 20.68
N LEU A 7 56.54 -26.55 20.44
CA LEU A 7 55.83 -26.75 19.15
C LEU A 7 54.45 -27.34 19.53
N GLY A 8 53.31 -26.67 19.34
CA GLY A 8 52.63 -26.50 18.06
C GLY A 8 51.55 -27.58 17.89
N ILE A 9 50.27 -27.20 17.90
CA ILE A 9 49.13 -27.72 17.10
C ILE A 9 47.81 -27.30 17.78
N VAL A 10 47.26 -26.23 17.22
CA VAL A 10 45.84 -25.99 16.86
C VAL A 10 44.84 -27.01 17.42
N SER A 11 43.96 -26.56 18.32
CA SER A 11 42.64 -27.16 18.49
C SER A 11 41.61 -26.05 18.69
N VAL A 12 41.16 -25.52 17.55
CA VAL A 12 39.81 -25.02 17.26
C VAL A 12 39.06 -24.47 18.48
N CYS A 13 39.20 -23.17 18.73
CA CYS A 13 38.14 -22.43 19.38
C CYS A 13 36.93 -22.52 18.46
N VAL A 14 35.96 -23.36 18.82
CA VAL A 14 34.60 -23.25 18.30
C VAL A 14 34.11 -21.90 18.80
N VAL A 15 34.34 -20.87 17.98
CA VAL A 15 33.62 -19.62 18.11
C VAL A 15 32.20 -20.03 17.84
N CYS A 16 31.41 -20.16 18.91
CA CYS A 16 29.98 -20.04 18.84
C CYS A 16 29.72 -18.67 18.24
N ALA A 17 29.71 -18.60 16.91
CA ALA A 17 28.99 -17.57 16.20
C ALA A 17 27.52 -17.85 16.53
N CYS A 18 27.09 -17.37 17.70
CA CYS A 18 25.78 -16.80 17.78
C CYS A 18 25.77 -15.77 16.65
N SER A 19 25.22 -16.14 15.49
CA SER A 19 24.69 -15.15 14.60
C SER A 19 23.75 -14.34 15.48
N SER A 20 24.17 -13.14 15.87
CA SER A 20 23.18 -12.12 16.15
C SER A 20 22.34 -12.11 14.87
N HIS A 21 21.15 -12.70 14.95
CA HIS A 21 20.09 -12.17 14.15
C HIS A 21 20.04 -10.72 14.62
N ASP A 22 20.66 -9.85 13.83
CA ASP A 22 20.38 -8.44 13.96
C ASP A 22 18.88 -8.37 13.73
N ASP A 23 18.13 -8.23 14.83
CA ASP A 23 16.73 -7.86 14.77
C ASP A 23 16.72 -6.64 13.86
N VAL A 24 16.11 -6.80 12.68
CA VAL A 24 15.90 -5.68 11.76
C VAL A 24 15.16 -4.65 12.59
N SER A 25 15.89 -3.59 12.92
CA SER A 25 15.38 -2.47 13.71
C SER A 25 14.00 -2.11 13.18
N SER A 26 13.02 -2.14 14.07
CA SER A 26 11.62 -1.75 13.84
C SER A 26 11.45 -0.30 13.31
N GLY A 27 12.56 0.42 13.09
CA GLY A 27 12.58 1.75 12.47
C GLY A 27 12.75 1.75 10.94
N THR A 28 13.14 0.65 10.29
CA THR A 28 13.31 0.66 8.83
C THR A 28 12.03 0.20 8.16
N LYS A 29 11.16 1.15 7.79
CA LYS A 29 9.99 0.87 6.94
C LYS A 29 10.47 0.25 5.63
N ALA A 30 10.07 -0.98 5.34
CA ALA A 30 10.39 -1.67 4.10
C ALA A 30 9.84 -0.90 2.89
N ALA A 31 10.48 -1.03 1.73
CA ALA A 31 9.93 -0.53 0.49
C ALA A 31 8.74 -1.41 0.08
N VAL A 32 7.55 -0.82 0.02
CA VAL A 32 6.33 -1.50 -0.42
C VAL A 32 6.00 -1.00 -1.82
N PHE A 33 6.04 -1.90 -2.81
CA PHE A 33 5.49 -1.60 -4.12
C PHE A 33 3.97 -1.58 -3.99
N ALA A 34 3.33 -0.49 -4.41
CA ALA A 34 1.88 -0.46 -4.53
C ALA A 34 1.44 -1.61 -5.44
N PHE A 35 0.20 -2.10 -5.29
CA PHE A 35 -0.34 -3.35 -5.84
C PHE A 35 -0.16 -4.61 -4.99
N LEU A 36 0.48 -4.54 -3.81
CA LEU A 36 0.42 -5.62 -2.81
C LEU A 36 -0.24 -5.10 -1.53
N GLY A 37 -1.42 -5.59 -1.21
CA GLY A 37 -2.11 -5.30 0.06
C GLY A 37 -1.61 -6.14 1.23
N VAL A 38 -0.35 -6.60 1.21
CA VAL A 38 0.19 -7.51 2.22
C VAL A 38 0.71 -6.71 3.42
N GLY A 39 0.16 -6.96 4.60
CA GLY A 39 0.66 -6.49 5.89
C GLY A 39 1.24 -7.64 6.72
N GLU A 40 1.72 -7.33 7.93
CA GLU A 40 2.32 -8.34 8.83
C GLU A 40 1.29 -9.37 9.31
N GLU A 41 0.07 -8.93 9.59
CA GLU A 41 -1.00 -9.76 10.19
C GLU A 41 -1.98 -10.34 9.16
N GLY A 42 -1.86 -9.95 7.89
CA GLY A 42 -2.83 -10.36 6.87
C GLY A 42 -2.73 -9.62 5.55
N ILE A 43 -3.71 -9.85 4.69
CA ILE A 43 -3.76 -9.29 3.33
C ILE A 43 -5.04 -8.48 3.16
N TYR A 44 -4.89 -7.20 2.86
CA TYR A 44 -5.95 -6.35 2.35
C TYR A 44 -6.16 -6.66 0.88
N HIS A 45 -7.40 -6.88 0.49
CA HIS A 45 -7.73 -7.14 -0.91
C HIS A 45 -9.12 -6.67 -1.24
N ASN A 46 -9.32 -6.44 -2.52
CA ASN A 46 -10.58 -5.99 -3.06
C ASN A 46 -11.32 -7.13 -3.76
N VAL A 47 -12.46 -7.51 -3.21
CA VAL A 47 -13.31 -8.55 -3.80
C VAL A 47 -14.26 -7.90 -4.80
N ARG A 48 -14.02 -8.18 -6.08
CA ARG A 48 -14.84 -7.71 -7.20
C ARG A 48 -15.80 -8.81 -7.65
N THR A 49 -17.09 -8.50 -7.63
CA THR A 49 -18.16 -9.31 -8.23
C THR A 49 -18.77 -8.55 -9.40
N THR A 50 -19.66 -9.19 -10.16
CA THR A 50 -20.37 -8.53 -11.27
C THR A 50 -21.28 -7.39 -10.81
N GLN A 51 -21.62 -7.31 -9.53
CA GLN A 51 -22.61 -6.37 -8.99
C GLN A 51 -22.02 -5.43 -7.93
N TYR A 52 -20.96 -5.85 -7.25
CA TYR A 52 -20.42 -5.16 -6.08
C TYR A 52 -18.90 -5.29 -5.99
N GLN A 53 -18.30 -4.27 -5.38
CA GLN A 53 -16.91 -4.24 -4.99
C GLN A 53 -16.83 -3.99 -3.49
N SER A 54 -16.11 -4.82 -2.75
CA SER A 54 -15.96 -4.67 -1.29
C SER A 54 -14.53 -4.94 -0.85
N VAL A 55 -14.07 -4.19 0.15
CA VAL A 55 -12.74 -4.33 0.73
C VAL A 55 -12.75 -5.34 1.89
N TYR A 56 -11.81 -6.27 1.85
CA TYR A 56 -11.63 -7.32 2.84
C TYR A 56 -10.22 -7.32 3.41
N PHE A 57 -10.07 -7.94 4.56
CA PHE A 57 -8.80 -8.27 5.20
C PHE A 57 -8.80 -9.76 5.54
N TYR A 58 -7.89 -10.49 4.92
CA TYR A 58 -7.60 -11.88 5.24
C TYR A 58 -6.66 -11.94 6.44
N ASP A 59 -7.16 -12.42 7.57
CA ASP A 59 -6.45 -12.52 8.84
C ASP A 59 -5.64 -13.83 8.87
N PHE A 60 -4.30 -13.71 8.92
CA PHE A 60 -3.40 -14.87 8.95
C PHE A 60 -3.53 -15.71 10.21
N LYS A 61 -3.85 -15.08 11.35
CA LYS A 61 -3.92 -15.77 12.63
C LYS A 61 -5.15 -16.67 12.71
N ASN A 62 -6.27 -16.18 12.20
CA ASN A 62 -7.56 -16.87 12.30
C ASN A 62 -7.95 -17.61 11.00
N ASP A 63 -7.17 -17.46 9.93
CA ASP A 63 -7.42 -18.07 8.62
C ASP A 63 -8.83 -17.76 8.10
N VAL A 64 -9.20 -16.48 8.13
CA VAL A 64 -10.53 -16.00 7.79
C VAL A 64 -10.47 -14.69 7.03
N ASP A 65 -11.35 -14.55 6.05
CA ASP A 65 -11.52 -13.32 5.30
C ASP A 65 -12.61 -12.45 5.91
N VAL A 66 -12.26 -11.24 6.32
CA VAL A 66 -13.12 -10.35 7.11
C VAL A 66 -13.44 -9.09 6.31
N PRO A 67 -14.72 -8.71 6.13
CA PRO A 67 -15.06 -7.45 5.48
C PRO A 67 -14.56 -6.29 6.34
N LEU A 68 -13.94 -5.28 5.71
CA LEU A 68 -13.41 -4.10 6.40
C LEU A 68 -14.55 -3.15 6.83
N CYS A 69 -15.28 -3.55 7.87
CA CYS A 69 -16.46 -2.87 8.36
C CYS A 69 -16.63 -3.09 9.87
N SER A 70 -16.70 -1.99 10.63
CA SER A 70 -16.83 -2.02 12.09
C SER A 70 -18.27 -1.97 12.60
N LYS A 71 -19.26 -1.90 11.71
CA LYS A 71 -20.68 -1.86 12.08
C LYS A 71 -21.16 -3.20 12.60
N VAL A 72 -21.60 -3.21 13.85
CA VAL A 72 -22.27 -4.34 14.46
C VAL A 72 -23.56 -4.66 13.69
N ASN A 73 -23.82 -5.95 13.45
CA ASN A 73 -24.97 -6.45 12.70
C ASN A 73 -25.08 -5.95 11.26
N CYS A 74 -23.95 -5.64 10.60
CA CYS A 74 -23.93 -5.39 9.17
C CYS A 74 -24.11 -6.70 8.40
N ASN A 75 -25.01 -6.73 7.41
CA ASN A 75 -25.21 -7.90 6.56
C ASN A 75 -24.15 -8.03 5.45
N HIS A 76 -23.33 -6.99 5.25
CA HIS A 76 -22.25 -6.92 4.25
C HIS A 76 -22.66 -7.16 2.79
N ASP A 77 -23.96 -7.02 2.47
CA ASP A 77 -24.57 -7.33 1.17
C ASP A 77 -25.12 -6.10 0.43
N ASN A 78 -24.85 -4.91 0.95
CA ASN A 78 -25.46 -3.68 0.46
C ASN A 78 -24.53 -2.48 0.51
N ALA A 79 -24.96 -1.39 -0.13
CA ALA A 79 -24.18 -0.17 -0.25
C ALA A 79 -23.97 0.62 1.06
N ASP A 80 -24.64 0.23 2.15
CA ASP A 80 -24.47 0.84 3.47
C ASP A 80 -23.35 0.22 4.30
N CYS A 81 -22.83 -0.92 3.87
CA CYS A 81 -21.65 -1.56 4.43
C CYS A 81 -20.40 -0.67 4.23
N ASP A 82 -19.58 -0.52 5.28
CA ASP A 82 -18.37 0.31 5.17
C ASP A 82 -17.32 -0.32 4.25
N ALA A 83 -17.23 -1.66 4.22
CA ALA A 83 -16.39 -2.38 3.28
C ALA A 83 -16.75 -2.08 1.82
N PHE A 84 -18.06 -1.92 1.53
CA PHE A 84 -18.52 -1.51 0.21
C PHE A 84 -18.19 -0.03 -0.05
N LYS A 85 -18.47 0.87 0.91
CA LYS A 85 -18.19 2.30 0.77
C LYS A 85 -16.70 2.60 0.56
N LEU A 86 -15.82 1.75 1.07
CA LEU A 86 -14.37 1.85 0.85
C LEU A 86 -13.93 1.54 -0.58
N SER A 87 -14.71 0.78 -1.35
CA SER A 87 -14.39 0.52 -2.76
C SER A 87 -14.62 1.74 -3.67
N TYR A 88 -15.26 2.78 -3.14
CA TYR A 88 -15.74 3.91 -3.93
C TYR A 88 -15.42 5.26 -3.27
N TYR A 89 -15.15 6.27 -4.08
CA TYR A 89 -14.91 7.65 -3.67
C TYR A 89 -15.78 8.63 -4.46
N LYS A 90 -16.04 9.81 -3.88
CA LYS A 90 -16.96 10.85 -4.40
C LYS A 90 -18.29 10.26 -4.89
N ASP A 91 -19.13 9.79 -3.95
CA ASP A 91 -20.47 9.27 -4.24
C ASP A 91 -20.55 8.15 -5.30
N LYS A 92 -19.49 7.32 -5.38
CA LYS A 92 -19.34 6.19 -6.32
C LYS A 92 -18.99 6.56 -7.75
N GLU A 93 -18.54 7.79 -7.99
CA GLU A 93 -18.01 8.20 -9.29
C GLU A 93 -16.61 7.64 -9.56
N ILE A 94 -15.87 7.24 -8.52
CA ILE A 94 -14.48 6.82 -8.64
C ILE A 94 -14.28 5.52 -7.87
N ALA A 95 -13.73 4.49 -8.51
CA ALA A 95 -13.52 3.17 -7.91
C ALA A 95 -12.08 2.97 -7.43
N LEU A 96 -11.90 2.06 -6.48
CA LEU A 96 -10.58 1.65 -6.01
C LEU A 96 -9.83 0.96 -7.17
N SER A 97 -8.66 1.49 -7.56
CA SER A 97 -7.89 1.00 -8.71
C SER A 97 -7.14 -0.29 -8.39
N CYS A 98 -6.55 -0.37 -7.19
CA CYS A 98 -5.78 -1.50 -6.71
C CYS A 98 -6.21 -1.94 -5.30
N ASP A 99 -5.68 -3.04 -4.79
CA ASP A 99 -5.88 -3.43 -3.39
C ASP A 99 -5.39 -2.33 -2.43
N PRO A 100 -6.03 -2.15 -1.26
CA PRO A 100 -5.55 -1.21 -0.25
C PRO A 100 -4.15 -1.57 0.26
N ILE A 101 -3.33 -0.56 0.55
CA ILE A 101 -1.90 -0.75 0.83
C ILE A 101 -1.63 -0.37 2.29
N PRO A 102 -1.34 -1.35 3.18
CA PRO A 102 -0.94 -1.04 4.55
C PRO A 102 0.49 -0.49 4.57
N PHE A 103 0.69 0.61 5.30
CA PHE A 103 2.02 1.17 5.50
C PHE A 103 2.14 1.87 6.87
N GLY A 104 2.78 1.18 7.81
CA GLY A 104 2.71 1.52 9.24
C GLY A 104 1.28 1.36 9.75
N ASP A 105 0.82 2.30 10.60
CA ASP A 105 -0.53 2.28 11.17
C ASP A 105 -1.60 2.88 10.24
N THR A 106 -1.31 3.00 8.95
CA THR A 106 -2.19 3.66 7.97
C THR A 106 -2.47 2.73 6.80
N LEU A 107 -3.73 2.72 6.35
CA LEU A 107 -4.15 2.06 5.13
C LEU A 107 -4.30 3.11 4.03
N TYR A 108 -3.57 2.93 2.92
CA TYR A 108 -3.64 3.82 1.76
C TYR A 108 -4.54 3.22 0.68
N LEU A 109 -5.36 4.07 0.07
CA LEU A 109 -6.35 3.69 -0.93
C LEU A 109 -6.17 4.57 -2.17
N ILE A 110 -5.93 3.96 -3.32
CA ILE A 110 -5.81 4.66 -4.60
C ILE A 110 -7.12 4.48 -5.37
N TYR A 111 -7.78 5.59 -5.67
CA TYR A 111 -9.01 5.62 -6.45
C TYR A 111 -8.75 6.25 -7.80
N GLU A 112 -9.28 5.65 -8.86
CA GLU A 112 -9.14 6.14 -10.22
C GLU A 112 -10.46 6.04 -10.98
N GLU A 113 -10.71 7.04 -11.83
CA GLU A 113 -11.70 6.99 -12.89
C GLU A 113 -10.96 7.28 -14.20
N PRO A 114 -10.45 6.22 -14.86
CA PRO A 114 -9.61 6.38 -16.05
C PRO A 114 -10.30 7.13 -17.18
N SER A 115 -11.63 7.02 -17.31
CA SER A 115 -12.41 7.71 -18.36
C SER A 115 -12.38 9.24 -18.23
N PHE A 116 -12.11 9.74 -17.02
CA PHE A 116 -11.96 11.16 -16.74
C PHE A 116 -10.53 11.55 -16.38
N GLY A 117 -9.59 10.58 -16.35
CA GLY A 117 -8.19 10.79 -15.92
C GLY A 117 -8.10 11.52 -14.59
N ILE A 118 -8.92 11.06 -13.64
CA ILE A 118 -9.00 11.56 -12.28
C ILE A 118 -8.51 10.45 -11.37
N ALA A 119 -7.56 10.77 -10.50
CA ALA A 119 -7.07 9.84 -9.51
C ALA A 119 -6.84 10.55 -8.16
N TYR A 120 -6.95 9.78 -7.07
CA TYR A 120 -6.75 10.23 -5.70
C TYR A 120 -5.99 9.21 -4.87
N LEU A 121 -5.11 9.70 -4.00
CA LEU A 121 -4.62 8.96 -2.84
C LEU A 121 -5.44 9.38 -1.62
N CYS A 122 -6.01 8.40 -0.93
CA CYS A 122 -6.60 8.57 0.39
C CYS A 122 -5.83 7.75 1.42
N SER A 123 -6.00 8.13 2.69
CA SER A 123 -5.56 7.36 3.85
C SER A 123 -6.74 7.05 4.75
N SER A 124 -6.66 5.97 5.51
CA SER A 124 -7.59 5.61 6.58
C SER A 124 -6.83 4.92 7.72
N LYS A 125 -7.52 4.66 8.82
CA LYS A 125 -7.08 3.64 9.79
C LYS A 125 -7.04 2.26 9.11
N LEU A 126 -6.34 1.31 9.73
CA LEU A 126 -6.24 -0.08 9.26
C LEU A 126 -7.60 -0.79 9.18
N ASP A 127 -8.57 -0.39 10.00
CA ASP A 127 -9.96 -0.88 9.92
C ASP A 127 -10.80 -0.19 8.82
N GLY A 128 -10.19 0.68 8.02
CA GLY A 128 -10.85 1.45 6.97
C GLY A 128 -11.61 2.69 7.46
N SER A 129 -11.69 2.93 8.76
CA SER A 129 -12.37 4.11 9.30
C SER A 129 -11.56 5.40 9.12
N GLU A 130 -12.22 6.55 9.29
CA GLU A 130 -11.59 7.88 9.22
C GLU A 130 -10.86 8.16 7.89
N ARG A 131 -11.41 7.64 6.78
CA ARG A 131 -10.87 7.90 5.44
C ARG A 131 -10.80 9.39 5.14
N LYS A 132 -9.62 9.86 4.70
CA LYS A 132 -9.34 11.24 4.28
C LYS A 132 -8.56 11.29 2.97
N GLU A 133 -8.84 12.32 2.15
CA GLU A 133 -8.04 12.63 0.97
C GLU A 133 -6.66 13.11 1.39
N VAL A 134 -5.61 12.59 0.74
CA VAL A 134 -4.21 12.94 0.99
C VAL A 134 -3.65 13.73 -0.18
N LEU A 135 -3.91 13.24 -1.40
CA LEU A 135 -3.40 13.83 -2.62
C LEU A 135 -4.41 13.64 -3.74
N LYS A 136 -4.62 14.70 -4.53
CA LYS A 136 -5.26 14.63 -5.83
C LYS A 136 -4.17 14.64 -6.90
N PHE A 137 -4.15 13.64 -7.77
CA PHE A 137 -3.16 13.56 -8.84
C PHE A 137 -3.46 14.59 -9.95
N ALA A 138 -2.47 14.81 -10.82
CA ALA A 138 -2.62 15.72 -11.94
C ALA A 138 -3.82 15.33 -12.82
N LYS A 139 -4.54 16.32 -13.35
CA LYS A 139 -5.66 16.05 -14.26
C LYS A 139 -5.17 15.34 -15.53
N ASN A 140 -6.06 14.55 -16.13
CA ASN A 140 -5.77 13.80 -17.35
C ASN A 140 -4.55 12.90 -17.17
N SER A 141 -4.46 12.25 -16.00
CA SER A 141 -3.43 11.26 -15.73
C SER A 141 -3.97 10.11 -14.90
N ILE A 142 -3.29 8.97 -14.98
CA ILE A 142 -3.47 7.80 -14.12
C ILE A 142 -2.13 7.42 -13.49
N ILE A 143 -2.20 6.66 -12.41
CA ILE A 143 -1.02 6.08 -11.78
C ILE A 143 -0.57 4.84 -12.58
N GLU A 144 0.71 4.77 -12.91
CA GLU A 144 1.30 3.58 -13.54
C GLU A 144 2.00 2.70 -12.51
N SER A 145 2.65 3.37 -11.56
CA SER A 145 3.41 2.71 -10.51
C SER A 145 3.47 3.63 -9.30
N ALA A 146 3.43 3.02 -8.12
CA ALA A 146 3.56 3.69 -6.84
C ALA A 146 4.40 2.86 -5.87
N MET A 147 5.07 3.53 -4.95
CA MET A 147 5.87 2.91 -3.91
C MET A 147 5.82 3.75 -2.64
N PHE A 148 5.67 3.07 -1.52
CA PHE A 148 5.83 3.67 -0.19
C PHE A 148 7.21 3.31 0.35
N PHE A 149 7.94 4.32 0.79
CA PHE A 149 9.25 4.14 1.40
C PHE A 149 9.50 5.23 2.45
N GLN A 150 9.81 4.81 3.68
CA GLN A 150 9.98 5.72 4.83
C GLN A 150 8.77 6.66 5.03
N ASP A 151 8.93 7.95 4.76
CA ASP A 151 7.87 8.95 4.86
C ASP A 151 7.51 9.52 3.48
N SER A 152 7.83 8.77 2.42
CA SER A 152 7.64 9.18 1.04
C SER A 152 6.72 8.23 0.30
N PHE A 153 5.87 8.82 -0.52
CA PHE A 153 5.09 8.16 -1.55
C PHE A 153 5.67 8.57 -2.91
N TYR A 154 6.41 7.67 -3.52
CA TYR A 154 6.91 7.83 -4.88
C TYR A 154 5.85 7.31 -5.84
N TYR A 155 5.54 8.04 -6.90
CA TYR A 155 4.59 7.60 -7.90
C TYR A 155 4.93 8.12 -9.29
N THR A 156 4.43 7.42 -10.29
CA THR A 156 4.57 7.78 -11.69
C THR A 156 3.19 7.94 -12.30
N LEU A 157 3.02 9.02 -13.06
CA LEU A 157 1.79 9.32 -13.78
C LEU A 157 2.00 9.14 -15.27
N ASN A 158 1.05 8.48 -15.94
CA ASN A 158 0.91 8.51 -17.40
C ASN A 158 -0.24 9.45 -17.76
N THR A 159 -0.01 10.31 -18.74
CA THR A 159 -0.97 11.33 -19.17
C THR A 159 -1.79 10.88 -20.36
N PHE A 160 -2.97 11.47 -20.54
CA PHE A 160 -3.77 11.31 -21.75
C PHE A 160 -3.49 12.42 -22.75
N GLU A 161 -3.49 12.08 -24.04
CA GLU A 161 -3.69 13.05 -25.11
C GLU A 161 -5.13 13.58 -25.03
N VAL A 162 -5.29 14.89 -25.22
CA VAL A 162 -6.60 15.55 -25.19
C VAL A 162 -6.87 16.28 -26.49
N ASP A 163 -8.13 16.27 -26.93
CA ASP A 163 -8.57 17.09 -28.06
C ASP A 163 -8.67 18.58 -27.68
N GLU A 164 -8.99 19.44 -28.66
CA GLU A 164 -9.14 20.89 -28.46
C GLU A 164 -10.22 21.27 -27.44
N LYS A 165 -11.15 20.35 -27.13
CA LYS A 165 -12.22 20.52 -26.14
C LYS A 165 -11.84 19.95 -24.77
N GLY A 166 -10.66 19.33 -24.65
CA GLY A 166 -10.17 18.70 -23.43
C GLY A 166 -10.66 17.27 -23.22
N ASN A 167 -11.28 16.63 -24.23
CA ASN A 167 -11.70 15.23 -24.12
C ASN A 167 -10.50 14.31 -24.30
N GLN A 168 -10.45 13.24 -23.53
CA GLN A 168 -9.38 12.25 -23.61
C GLN A 168 -9.49 11.41 -24.87
N LEU A 169 -8.34 11.16 -25.50
CA LEU A 169 -8.24 10.38 -26.73
C LEU A 169 -7.60 9.02 -26.45
N GLN A 170 -6.33 9.03 -26.03
CA GLN A 170 -5.52 7.84 -25.75
C GLN A 170 -4.41 8.18 -24.76
N TYR A 171 -3.71 7.16 -24.26
CA TYR A 171 -2.49 7.38 -23.49
C TYR A 171 -1.45 8.10 -24.33
N ALA A 172 -0.87 9.15 -23.77
CA ALA A 172 0.26 9.86 -24.38
C ALA A 172 1.58 9.10 -24.19
N TYR A 173 1.61 8.11 -23.29
CA TYR A 173 2.83 7.39 -22.87
C TYR A 173 3.93 8.36 -22.39
N ASN A 174 3.51 9.50 -21.84
CA ASN A 174 4.38 10.48 -21.21
C ASN A 174 4.32 10.26 -19.71
N TYR A 175 5.45 9.80 -19.18
CA TYR A 175 5.60 9.43 -17.78
C TYR A 175 6.32 10.53 -17.01
N SER A 176 5.72 10.95 -15.90
CA SER A 176 6.35 11.88 -14.95
C SER A 176 6.39 11.25 -13.56
N SER A 177 7.55 11.35 -12.90
CA SER A 177 7.78 10.83 -11.56
C SER A 177 7.67 11.93 -10.52
N TYR A 178 7.09 11.58 -9.37
CA TYR A 178 6.85 12.50 -8.26
C TYR A 178 7.19 11.83 -6.93
N VAL A 179 7.49 12.66 -5.94
CA VAL A 179 7.66 12.24 -4.55
C VAL A 179 6.75 13.11 -3.70
N PHE A 180 5.89 12.49 -2.90
CA PHE A 180 5.05 13.15 -1.92
C PHE A 180 5.50 12.79 -0.52
N ASN A 181 5.70 13.77 0.35
CA ASN A 181 6.05 13.55 1.75
C ASN A 181 4.77 13.32 2.58
N LEU A 182 4.66 12.12 3.14
CA LEU A 182 3.49 11.66 3.90
C LEU A 182 3.34 12.34 5.26
N LYS A 183 4.40 12.97 5.80
CA LYS A 183 4.38 13.66 7.10
C LYS A 183 3.84 15.08 7.00
N ASP A 184 4.33 15.85 6.04
CA ASP A 184 4.03 17.28 5.92
C ASP A 184 3.19 17.64 4.69
N GLY A 185 2.96 16.69 3.78
CA GLY A 185 2.17 16.88 2.57
C GLY A 185 2.88 17.65 1.45
N SER A 186 4.20 17.85 1.55
CA SER A 186 4.98 18.51 0.49
C SER A 186 5.17 17.60 -0.74
N SER A 187 5.27 18.22 -1.92
CA SER A 187 5.54 17.59 -3.23
C SER A 187 6.66 18.31 -3.95
#